data_AF-A0A1A6AWC8-F1
#
_entry.id   AF-A0A1A6AWC8-F1
#
_cell.length_a   1.000
_cell.length_b   1.000
_cell.length_c   1.000
_cell.angle_alpha   90.00
_cell.angle_beta   90.00
_cell.angle_gamma   90.00
#
_symmetry.space_group_name_H-M   'P 1'
#
loop_
_entity.id
_entity.type
_entity.pdbx_description
1 polymer ?
#
loop_
_entity_poly.entity_id
_entity_poly.type
_entity_poly.pdbx_seq_one_letter_code
_entity_poly.pdbx_strand_id
1 'polypeptide(L)'
;MYESRISAGKKLYKNHAVEGDIVIGVPDSGIPAAIGYSKASGIPYGLGFIKNKYAVRSFIFPHKNLRESMVDIKLSPLFNEIKGRRVIVIDDSIVRGTSCRKVVKSLLKNGAKEVHFRIASPSIKYCCHLGIDIGIKKELIAACKSIEEIRKEIGATTLEYLSLEEFC
;
A
#
# COMPACT_ATOMS: atom_id res chain seq x y z
N MET A 1 0.51 -7.65 -18.73
CA MET A 1 0.10 -7.14 -17.40
C MET A 1 1.29 -6.81 -16.49
N TYR A 2 2.29 -7.69 -16.34
CA TYR A 2 3.49 -7.43 -15.51
C TYR A 2 4.25 -6.14 -15.90
N GLU A 3 4.62 -6.01 -17.18
CA GLU A 3 5.34 -4.83 -17.70
C GLU A 3 4.60 -3.51 -17.48
N SER A 4 3.27 -3.51 -17.59
CA SER A 4 2.44 -2.33 -17.32
C SER A 4 2.56 -1.88 -15.86
N ARG A 5 2.57 -2.83 -14.91
CA ARG A 5 2.78 -2.50 -13.48
C ARG A 5 4.20 -2.01 -13.20
N ILE A 6 5.21 -2.58 -13.84
CA ILE A 6 6.60 -2.09 -13.76
C ILE A 6 6.69 -0.65 -14.30
N SER A 7 6.06 -0.38 -15.44
CA SER A 7 5.99 0.96 -16.04
C SER A 7 5.29 1.96 -15.11
N ALA A 8 4.15 1.58 -14.50
CA ALA A 8 3.46 2.40 -13.52
C ALA A 8 4.37 2.77 -12.32
N GLY A 9 5.18 1.82 -11.83
CA GLY A 9 6.20 2.08 -10.81
C GLY A 9 7.26 3.11 -11.24
N LYS A 10 7.73 3.03 -12.48
CA LYS A 10 8.68 4.02 -13.03
C LYS A 10 8.04 5.41 -13.15
N LYS A 11 6.80 5.49 -13.63
CA LYS A 11 6.04 6.74 -13.74
C LYS A 11 5.78 7.34 -12.34
N LEU A 12 5.47 6.51 -11.35
CA LEU A 12 5.32 6.94 -9.95
C LEU A 12 6.58 7.64 -9.44
N TYR A 13 7.76 7.09 -9.69
CA TYR A 13 9.00 7.76 -9.29
C TYR A 13 9.21 9.07 -10.05
N LYS A 14 8.98 9.08 -11.37
CA LYS A 14 9.16 10.25 -12.22
C LYS A 14 8.33 11.45 -11.74
N ASN A 15 7.08 11.22 -11.34
CA ASN A 15 6.15 12.28 -10.98
C ASN A 15 6.10 12.55 -9.47
N HIS A 16 6.29 11.51 -8.65
CA HIS A 16 6.06 11.54 -7.20
C HIS A 16 7.28 10.99 -6.45
N ALA A 17 8.47 11.46 -6.83
CA ALA A 17 9.73 11.09 -6.19
C ALA A 17 9.71 11.40 -4.69
N VAL A 18 10.36 10.56 -3.90
CA VAL A 18 10.62 10.82 -2.48
C VAL A 18 11.90 10.13 -2.07
N GLU A 19 12.63 10.78 -1.18
CA GLU A 19 13.78 10.14 -0.56
C GLU A 19 13.34 9.02 0.37
N GLY A 20 14.05 7.91 0.32
CA GLY A 20 13.84 6.78 1.21
C GLY A 20 15.03 5.86 1.15
N ASP A 21 15.10 4.95 2.12
CA ASP A 21 16.24 4.05 2.27
C ASP A 21 15.92 2.66 1.68
N ILE A 22 14.64 2.34 1.52
CA ILE A 22 14.15 1.06 0.98
C ILE A 22 12.79 1.23 0.29
N VAL A 23 12.62 0.54 -0.84
CA VAL A 23 11.34 0.39 -1.53
C VAL A 23 10.78 -0.99 -1.23
N ILE A 24 9.54 -1.06 -0.77
CA ILE A 24 8.81 -2.31 -0.53
C ILE A 24 7.49 -2.31 -1.28
N GLY A 25 7.06 -3.47 -1.76
CA GLY A 25 5.74 -3.66 -2.35
C GLY A 25 4.80 -4.34 -1.37
N VAL A 26 3.54 -3.92 -1.32
CA VAL A 26 2.50 -4.67 -0.60
C VAL A 26 2.22 -5.99 -1.36
N PRO A 27 2.45 -7.16 -0.74
CA PRO A 27 2.29 -8.43 -1.45
C PRO A 27 0.82 -8.77 -1.72
N ASP A 28 0.45 -9.28 -2.90
CA ASP A 28 1.34 -9.64 -4.02
C ASP A 28 1.32 -8.63 -5.16
N SER A 29 0.28 -7.79 -5.20
CA SER A 29 -0.08 -6.98 -6.37
C SER A 29 0.76 -5.70 -6.52
N GLY A 30 1.29 -5.16 -5.42
CA GLY A 30 2.17 -4.00 -5.42
C GLY A 30 3.62 -4.31 -5.81
N ILE A 31 4.03 -5.60 -5.83
CA ILE A 31 5.42 -6.00 -6.05
C ILE A 31 6.00 -5.52 -7.40
N PRO A 32 5.33 -5.71 -8.56
CA PRO A 32 5.89 -5.27 -9.83
C PRO A 32 6.06 -3.75 -9.90
N ALA A 33 5.11 -2.98 -9.36
CA ALA A 33 5.25 -1.53 -9.30
C ALA A 33 6.39 -1.10 -8.36
N ALA A 34 6.59 -1.80 -7.24
CA ALA A 34 7.74 -1.59 -6.35
C ALA A 34 9.09 -1.82 -7.04
N ILE A 35 9.19 -2.90 -7.81
CA ILE A 35 10.39 -3.17 -8.62
C ILE A 35 10.61 -2.07 -9.66
N GLY A 36 9.55 -1.59 -10.31
CA GLY A 36 9.61 -0.48 -11.26
C GLY A 36 10.10 0.82 -10.63
N TYR A 37 9.55 1.17 -9.47
CA TYR A 37 9.94 2.36 -8.70
C TYR A 37 11.41 2.27 -8.27
N SER A 38 11.81 1.15 -7.67
CA SER A 38 13.20 0.90 -7.23
C SER A 38 14.21 1.01 -8.38
N LYS A 39 13.92 0.41 -9.54
CA LYS A 39 14.78 0.51 -10.72
C LYS A 39 14.93 1.94 -11.22
N ALA A 40 13.87 2.75 -11.13
CA ALA A 40 13.90 4.13 -11.59
C ALA A 40 14.58 5.07 -10.58
N SER A 41 14.40 4.82 -9.28
CA SER A 41 14.93 5.67 -8.21
C SER A 41 16.37 5.33 -7.80
N GLY A 42 16.83 4.12 -8.09
CA GLY A 42 18.08 3.58 -7.56
C GLY A 42 18.01 3.17 -6.09
N ILE A 43 16.88 3.39 -5.41
CA ILE A 43 16.67 2.96 -4.03
C ILE A 43 16.45 1.44 -4.03
N PRO A 44 17.16 0.66 -3.18
CA PRO A 44 17.06 -0.78 -3.20
C PRO A 44 15.65 -1.27 -2.89
N TYR A 45 15.19 -2.23 -3.67
CA TYR A 45 13.99 -3.01 -3.36
C TYR A 45 14.33 -4.03 -2.27
N GLY A 46 13.47 -4.14 -1.26
CA GLY A 46 13.57 -5.19 -0.25
C GLY A 46 12.22 -5.82 0.10
N LEU A 47 12.30 -6.98 0.73
CA LEU A 47 11.12 -7.67 1.23
C LEU A 47 10.70 -7.02 2.56
N GLY A 48 9.69 -6.16 2.52
CA GLY A 48 9.14 -5.55 3.73
C GLY A 48 8.16 -6.46 4.49
N PHE A 49 7.49 -7.36 3.79
CA PHE A 49 6.49 -8.26 4.37
C PHE A 49 6.64 -9.68 3.83
N ILE A 50 6.41 -10.66 4.70
CA ILE A 50 6.10 -12.03 4.33
C ILE A 50 4.58 -12.18 4.38
N LYS A 51 3.99 -12.54 3.24
CA LYS A 51 2.57 -12.90 3.18
C LYS A 51 2.37 -14.31 3.73
N ASN A 52 1.55 -14.44 4.76
CA ASN A 52 1.18 -15.76 5.25
C ASN A 52 0.18 -16.41 4.28
N LYS A 53 0.65 -17.37 3.48
CA LYS A 53 -0.15 -18.10 2.49
C LYS A 53 -1.21 -19.00 3.13
N TYR A 54 -1.09 -19.30 4.43
CA TYR A 54 -2.00 -20.15 5.19
C TYR A 54 -2.94 -19.34 6.10
N ALA A 55 -3.00 -18.01 5.92
CA ALA A 55 -3.87 -17.17 6.72
C ALA A 55 -5.35 -17.61 6.57
N VAL A 56 -5.92 -18.08 7.67
CA VAL A 56 -7.30 -18.55 7.74
C VAL A 56 -8.27 -17.36 7.72
N ARG A 57 -9.47 -17.56 7.19
CA ARG A 57 -10.51 -16.52 7.18
C ARG A 57 -10.90 -16.18 8.63
N SER A 58 -10.80 -14.90 9.00
CA SER A 58 -11.05 -14.43 10.37
C SER A 58 -12.47 -14.69 10.87
N PHE A 59 -13.45 -14.92 9.97
CA PHE A 59 -14.84 -15.24 10.34
C PHE A 59 -14.98 -16.55 11.15
N ILE A 60 -14.00 -17.44 11.08
CA ILE A 60 -14.01 -18.72 11.83
C ILE A 60 -13.86 -18.50 13.35
N PHE A 61 -13.34 -17.34 13.78
CA PHE A 61 -13.08 -17.08 15.20
C PHE A 61 -14.26 -16.40 15.91
N PRO A 62 -14.75 -16.95 17.04
CA PRO A 62 -15.96 -16.45 17.70
C PRO A 62 -15.78 -15.05 18.31
N HIS A 63 -14.63 -14.73 18.90
CA HIS A 63 -14.41 -13.46 19.62
C HIS A 63 -13.80 -12.36 18.74
N LYS A 64 -14.33 -11.14 18.84
CA LYS A 64 -13.91 -9.96 18.06
C LYS A 64 -12.41 -9.62 18.21
N ASN A 65 -11.89 -9.70 19.43
CA ASN A 65 -10.48 -9.42 19.72
C ASN A 65 -9.52 -10.42 19.04
N LEU A 66 -9.92 -11.69 18.96
CA LEU A 66 -9.19 -12.75 18.26
C LEU A 66 -9.25 -12.58 16.74
N ARG A 67 -10.37 -12.08 16.20
CA ARG A 67 -10.48 -11.74 14.77
C ARG A 67 -9.53 -10.62 14.38
N GLU A 68 -9.45 -9.57 15.19
CA GLU A 68 -8.60 -8.41 14.89
C GLU A 68 -7.11 -8.78 14.89
N SER A 69 -6.68 -9.57 15.85
CA SER A 69 -5.30 -10.09 15.94
C SER A 69 -4.97 -11.13 14.85
N MET A 70 -5.95 -11.92 14.40
CA MET A 70 -5.77 -12.85 13.27
C MET A 70 -5.72 -12.15 11.89
N VAL A 71 -6.31 -10.96 11.74
CA VAL A 71 -6.14 -10.17 10.50
C VAL A 71 -4.70 -9.66 10.39
N ASP A 72 -4.03 -9.42 11.51
CA ASP A 72 -2.63 -8.99 11.54
C ASP A 72 -1.65 -10.13 11.16
N ILE A 73 -2.13 -11.39 11.05
CA ILE A 73 -1.36 -12.56 10.60
C ILE A 73 -1.14 -12.57 9.08
N LYS A 74 -1.87 -11.77 8.30
CA LYS A 74 -1.79 -11.83 6.83
C LYS A 74 -0.45 -11.34 6.27
N LEU A 75 0.15 -10.33 6.89
CA LEU A 75 1.41 -9.71 6.47
C LEU A 75 2.33 -9.56 7.68
N SER A 76 3.39 -10.37 7.74
CA SER A 76 4.40 -10.31 8.79
C SER A 76 5.53 -9.38 8.35
N PRO A 77 5.78 -8.26 9.04
CA PRO A 77 6.87 -7.35 8.69
C PRO A 77 8.24 -7.99 8.96
N LEU A 78 9.20 -7.74 8.07
CA LEU A 78 10.59 -8.14 8.26
C LEU A 78 11.36 -7.05 9.01
N PHE A 79 11.36 -7.14 10.34
CA PHE A 79 11.91 -6.13 11.24
C PHE A 79 13.32 -5.62 10.85
N ASN A 80 14.24 -6.53 10.50
CA ASN A 80 15.61 -6.16 10.13
C ASN A 80 15.70 -5.28 8.88
N GLU A 81 14.72 -5.38 7.97
CA GLU A 81 14.66 -4.57 6.75
C GLU A 81 14.01 -3.19 6.98
N ILE A 82 13.31 -3.01 8.09
CA ILE A 82 12.44 -1.85 8.34
C ILE A 82 13.03 -0.92 9.42
N LYS A 83 13.67 -1.48 10.45
CA LYS A 83 14.10 -0.73 11.63
C LYS A 83 15.04 0.41 11.28
N GLY A 84 14.67 1.63 11.69
CA GLY A 84 15.44 2.86 11.52
C GLY A 84 15.38 3.47 10.11
N ARG A 85 14.69 2.84 9.15
CA ARG A 85 14.67 3.25 7.74
C ARG A 85 13.45 4.12 7.40
N ARG A 86 13.61 5.00 6.42
CA ARG A 86 12.53 5.69 5.69
C ARG A 86 12.03 4.74 4.61
N VAL A 87 10.81 4.22 4.79
CA VAL A 87 10.26 3.13 3.97
C VAL A 87 9.30 3.70 2.93
N ILE A 88 9.56 3.40 1.66
CA ILE A 88 8.66 3.72 0.54
C ILE A 88 7.81 2.47 0.27
N VAL A 89 6.51 2.57 0.51
CA VAL A 89 5.55 1.49 0.32
C VAL A 89 4.80 1.71 -0.98
N ILE A 90 4.92 0.77 -1.91
CA ILE A 90 4.17 0.76 -3.17
C ILE A 90 2.99 -0.21 -3.04
N ASP A 91 1.80 0.30 -3.29
CA ASP A 91 0.56 -0.50 -3.38
C ASP A 91 -0.13 -0.23 -4.72
N ASP A 92 -0.99 -1.15 -5.15
CA ASP A 92 -1.68 -0.99 -6.43
C ASP A 92 -2.85 -0.01 -6.36
N SER A 93 -3.57 0.04 -5.25
CA SER A 93 -4.79 0.83 -5.10
C SER A 93 -5.16 1.03 -3.63
N ILE A 94 -5.94 2.09 -3.35
CA ILE A 94 -6.61 2.28 -2.05
C ILE A 94 -8.11 2.38 -2.28
N VAL A 95 -8.86 1.39 -1.77
CA VAL A 95 -10.33 1.38 -1.82
C VAL A 95 -10.91 1.98 -0.53
N ARG A 96 -10.77 1.27 0.60
CA ARG A 96 -11.31 1.67 1.91
C ARG A 96 -10.26 2.19 2.90
N GLY A 97 -8.97 2.10 2.57
CA GLY A 97 -7.85 2.55 3.44
C GLY A 97 -7.52 1.67 4.65
N THR A 98 -8.38 0.71 5.02
CA THR A 98 -8.21 -0.12 6.22
C THR A 98 -6.93 -0.96 6.21
N SER A 99 -6.59 -1.56 5.07
CA SER A 99 -5.35 -2.32 4.89
C SER A 99 -4.12 -1.43 4.99
N CYS A 100 -4.11 -0.29 4.30
CA CYS A 100 -3.00 0.66 4.32
C CYS A 100 -2.72 1.16 5.74
N ARG A 101 -3.77 1.50 6.51
CA ARG A 101 -3.65 1.89 7.92
C ARG A 101 -2.97 0.81 8.77
N LYS A 102 -3.29 -0.46 8.55
CA LYS A 102 -2.64 -1.58 9.25
C LYS A 102 -1.17 -1.72 8.84
N VAL A 103 -0.87 -1.58 7.56
CA VAL A 103 0.50 -1.62 7.02
C VAL A 103 1.35 -0.53 7.66
N VAL A 104 0.89 0.74 7.63
CA VAL A 104 1.58 1.86 8.27
C VAL A 104 1.82 1.58 9.76
N LYS A 105 0.77 1.23 10.50
CA LYS A 105 0.86 0.95 11.94
C LYS A 105 1.87 -0.17 12.24
N SER A 106 1.89 -1.21 11.41
CA SER A 106 2.81 -2.33 11.54
C SER A 106 4.27 -1.88 11.31
N LEU A 107 4.53 -1.12 10.24
CA LEU A 107 5.87 -0.62 9.94
C LEU A 107 6.41 0.30 11.04
N LEU A 108 5.60 1.26 11.49
CA LEU A 108 5.98 2.19 12.57
C LEU A 108 6.23 1.45 13.89
N LYS A 109 5.36 0.48 14.25
CA LYS A 109 5.55 -0.37 15.44
C LYS A 109 6.85 -1.18 15.38
N ASN A 110 7.30 -1.54 14.18
CA ASN A 110 8.54 -2.28 13.93
C ASN A 110 9.75 -1.35 13.69
N GLY A 111 9.62 -0.06 13.98
CA GLY A 111 10.72 0.88 14.02
C GLY A 111 11.04 1.59 12.71
N ALA A 112 10.13 1.60 11.72
CA ALA A 112 10.28 2.50 10.57
C ALA A 112 10.33 3.96 11.05
N LYS A 113 11.24 4.76 10.50
CA LYS A 113 11.35 6.18 10.81
C LYS A 113 10.25 6.99 10.12
N GLU A 114 10.03 6.68 8.85
CA GLU A 114 9.03 7.31 7.99
C GLU A 114 8.39 6.25 7.09
N VAL A 115 7.12 6.48 6.70
CA VAL A 115 6.37 5.58 5.81
C VAL A 115 5.73 6.41 4.70
N HIS A 116 6.27 6.32 3.49
CA HIS A 116 5.79 7.05 2.31
C HIS A 116 4.99 6.10 1.42
N PHE A 117 3.69 6.33 1.27
CA PHE A 117 2.87 5.54 0.36
C PHE A 117 2.90 6.13 -1.05
N ARG A 118 3.03 5.27 -2.05
CA ARG A 118 2.88 5.59 -3.47
C ARG A 118 1.95 4.58 -4.12
N ILE A 119 0.87 5.05 -4.72
CA ILE A 119 -0.20 4.20 -5.24
C ILE A 119 -0.12 4.16 -6.75
N ALA A 120 0.08 2.96 -7.29
CA ALA A 120 0.27 2.73 -8.72
C ALA A 120 -1.05 2.76 -9.53
N SER A 121 -2.02 3.55 -9.07
CA SER A 121 -3.29 3.82 -9.74
C SER A 121 -3.81 5.21 -9.37
N PRO A 122 -4.74 5.76 -10.16
CA PRO A 122 -5.58 6.87 -9.75
C PRO A 122 -6.42 6.55 -8.52
N SER A 123 -6.79 7.60 -7.79
CA SER A 123 -7.69 7.49 -6.64
C SER A 123 -9.07 6.99 -7.08
N ILE A 124 -9.59 5.97 -6.40
CA ILE A 124 -10.88 5.35 -6.74
C ILE A 124 -12.02 6.15 -6.09
N LYS A 125 -12.72 6.96 -6.89
CA LYS A 125 -13.81 7.85 -6.41
C LYS A 125 -15.22 7.35 -6.75
N TYR A 126 -15.34 6.37 -7.65
CA TYR A 126 -16.62 5.91 -8.17
C TYR A 126 -16.72 4.39 -8.12
N CYS A 127 -17.93 3.89 -7.89
CA CYS A 127 -18.23 2.46 -7.93
C CYS A 127 -18.14 1.93 -9.36
N CYS A 128 -17.84 0.65 -9.50
CA CYS A 128 -17.87 -0.04 -10.79
C CYS A 128 -19.26 -0.64 -11.01
N HIS A 129 -19.91 -0.26 -12.11
CA HIS A 129 -21.21 -0.82 -12.52
C HIS A 129 -21.06 -1.96 -13.55
N LEU A 130 -19.81 -2.37 -13.84
CA LEU A 130 -19.46 -3.39 -14.83
C LEU A 130 -19.06 -4.74 -14.17
N GLY A 131 -19.44 -4.95 -12.91
CA GLY A 131 -19.31 -6.25 -12.23
C GLY A 131 -18.07 -6.44 -11.36
N ILE A 132 -17.22 -5.43 -11.17
CA ILE A 132 -16.11 -5.48 -10.20
C ILE A 132 -16.60 -4.96 -8.83
N ASP A 133 -16.58 -5.81 -7.80
CA ASP A 133 -16.91 -5.39 -6.44
C ASP A 133 -15.77 -4.56 -5.83
N ILE A 134 -15.92 -3.25 -5.89
CA ILE A 134 -15.06 -2.27 -5.20
C ILE A 134 -15.80 -1.57 -4.05
N GLY A 135 -17.00 -2.03 -3.71
CA GLY A 135 -17.88 -1.39 -2.74
C GLY A 135 -18.65 -0.17 -3.30
N ILE A 136 -19.36 0.49 -2.39
CA ILE A 136 -20.24 1.62 -2.68
C ILE A 136 -19.58 2.96 -2.35
N LYS A 137 -20.07 4.06 -2.93
CA LYS A 137 -19.42 5.38 -2.86
C LYS A 137 -19.05 5.82 -1.43
N LYS A 138 -19.92 5.56 -0.45
CA LYS A 138 -19.67 5.89 0.96
C LYS A 138 -18.55 5.08 1.63
N GLU A 139 -18.15 3.97 1.03
CA GLU A 139 -17.04 3.12 1.51
C GLU A 139 -15.71 3.45 0.82
N LEU A 140 -15.75 4.13 -0.33
CA LEU A 140 -14.58 4.54 -1.08
C LEU A 140 -13.93 5.74 -0.40
N ILE A 141 -12.75 5.55 0.18
CA ILE A 141 -12.09 6.58 0.99
C ILE A 141 -11.83 7.86 0.18
N ALA A 142 -11.43 7.71 -1.09
CA ALA A 142 -11.15 8.84 -1.97
C ALA A 142 -12.41 9.49 -2.58
N ALA A 143 -13.59 8.88 -2.44
CA ALA A 143 -14.85 9.50 -2.84
C ALA A 143 -15.34 10.53 -1.80
N CYS A 144 -14.90 10.38 -0.55
CA CYS A 144 -15.34 11.20 0.58
C CYS A 144 -14.24 12.10 1.16
N LYS A 145 -12.98 11.87 0.80
CA LYS A 145 -11.82 12.53 1.42
C LYS A 145 -10.80 12.98 0.38
N SER A 146 -10.16 14.10 0.66
CA SER A 146 -8.97 14.59 -0.05
C SER A 146 -7.76 13.69 0.23
N ILE A 147 -6.72 13.78 -0.60
CA ILE A 147 -5.48 12.99 -0.45
C ILE A 147 -4.85 13.23 0.94
N GLU A 148 -4.84 14.48 1.41
CA GLU A 148 -4.28 14.83 2.72
C GLU A 148 -5.09 14.24 3.89
N GLU A 149 -6.42 14.22 3.78
CA GLU A 149 -7.26 13.55 4.77
C GLU A 149 -7.03 12.04 4.78
N ILE A 150 -6.87 11.42 3.60
CA ILE A 150 -6.55 9.99 3.50
C ILE A 150 -5.19 9.71 4.14
N ARG A 151 -4.18 10.54 3.84
CA ARG A 151 -2.82 10.41 4.41
C ARG A 151 -2.86 10.41 5.93
N LYS A 152 -3.58 11.37 6.53
CA LYS A 152 -3.78 11.47 7.98
C LYS A 152 -4.49 10.24 8.54
N GLU A 153 -5.54 9.77 7.87
CA GLU A 153 -6.33 8.62 8.34
C GLU A 153 -5.56 7.29 8.32
N ILE A 154 -4.73 7.06 7.28
CA ILE A 154 -3.88 5.87 7.24
C ILE A 154 -2.63 6.02 8.10
N GLY A 155 -2.28 7.25 8.49
CA GLY A 155 -1.13 7.59 9.34
C GLY A 155 0.21 7.65 8.62
N ALA A 156 0.22 7.76 7.28
CA ALA A 156 1.45 7.77 6.50
C ALA A 156 2.18 9.12 6.60
N THR A 157 3.51 9.12 6.46
CA THR A 157 4.32 10.34 6.38
C THR A 157 3.96 11.16 5.14
N THR A 158 3.89 10.50 3.97
CA THR A 158 3.39 11.09 2.72
C THR A 158 2.54 10.07 1.97
N LEU A 159 1.63 10.53 1.12
CA LEU A 159 0.78 9.70 0.28
C LEU A 159 0.60 10.37 -1.07
N GLU A 160 0.96 9.68 -2.15
CA GLU A 160 0.70 10.14 -3.51
C GLU A 160 0.08 9.04 -4.36
N TYR A 161 -0.74 9.43 -5.33
CA TYR A 161 -1.37 8.57 -6.33
C TYR A 161 -0.85 8.96 -7.71
N LEU A 162 -0.77 8.00 -8.64
CA LEU A 162 -0.70 8.38 -10.05
C LEU A 162 -1.97 9.13 -10.44
N SER A 163 -1.85 10.19 -11.23
CA SER A 163 -3.01 10.79 -11.89
C SER A 163 -3.54 9.90 -13.01
N LEU A 164 -4.72 10.21 -13.55
CA LEU A 164 -5.25 9.47 -14.70
C LEU A 164 -4.37 9.65 -15.94
N GLU A 165 -3.90 10.88 -16.16
CA GLU A 165 -3.00 11.25 -17.26
C GLU A 165 -1.64 10.58 -17.14
N GLU A 166 -1.14 10.41 -15.91
CA GLU A 166 0.11 9.70 -15.66
C GLU A 166 -0.05 8.19 -15.79
N PHE A 167 -1.22 7.64 -15.45
CA PHE A 167 -1.46 6.21 -15.49
C PHE A 167 -1.53 5.67 -16.93
N CYS A 168 -2.26 6.38 -17.81
CA CYS A 168 -2.32 6.12 -19.25
C CYS A 168 -0.93 6.23 -19.91
#